data_AF-A0A2V9WVB1-F1
#
_entry.id   AF-A0A2V9WVB1-F1
#
_cell.length_a   1.000
_cell.length_b   1.000
_cell.length_c   1.000
_cell.angle_alpha   90.00
_cell.angle_beta   90.00
_cell.angle_gamma   90.00
#
_symmetry.space_group_name_H-M   'P 1'
#
loop_
_entity.id
_entity.type
_entity.pdbx_description
1 polymer ?
#
loop_
_entity_poly.entity_id
_entity_poly.type
_entity_poly.pdbx_seq_one_letter_code
_entity_poly.pdbx_strand_id
1 'polypeptide(L)'
;MKWKTYRTRFLVKAKQLNSNLSFIDALGRHHSGRKGDYLVESSDGAFNITPRRIFEDVYVAMPMGQRGAFVGLAETEPVCRKAPQPYRERRGTGLQLM
;
A
#
# COMPACT_ATOMS: atom_id res chain seq x y z
N MET A 1 -0.85 -7.73 -22.84
CA MET A 1 -0.97 -7.37 -21.41
C MET A 1 0.39 -7.51 -20.75
N LYS A 2 0.77 -6.62 -19.83
CA LYS A 2 2.03 -6.73 -19.08
C LYS A 2 1.73 -6.87 -17.60
N TRP A 3 2.44 -7.78 -16.93
CA TRP A 3 2.43 -7.89 -15.48
C TRP A 3 3.19 -6.71 -14.88
N LYS A 4 2.64 -6.13 -13.82
CA LYS A 4 3.28 -5.09 -13.02
C LYS A 4 3.31 -5.53 -11.57
N THR A 5 4.27 -5.02 -10.83
CA THR A 5 4.40 -5.30 -9.40
C THR A 5 3.65 -4.24 -8.62
N TYR A 6 2.92 -4.68 -7.60
CA TYR A 6 2.18 -3.80 -6.70
C TYR A 6 2.50 -4.16 -5.27
N ARG A 7 2.44 -3.16 -4.40
CA ARG A 7 2.56 -3.32 -2.96
C ARG A 7 1.22 -3.08 -2.31
N THR A 8 0.81 -4.04 -1.51
CA THR A 8 -0.24 -3.93 -0.50
C THR A 8 0.41 -4.26 0.86
N ARG A 9 -0.25 -5.03 1.75
CA ARG A 9 0.43 -5.68 2.90
C ARG A 9 1.55 -6.63 2.45
N PHE A 10 1.45 -7.17 1.23
CA PHE A 10 2.43 -8.04 0.59
C PHE A 10 2.78 -7.51 -0.81
N LEU A 11 3.86 -8.03 -1.40
CA LEU A 11 4.19 -7.76 -2.79
C LEU A 11 3.42 -8.73 -3.69
N VAL A 12 2.74 -8.21 -4.70
CA VAL A 12 1.96 -9.01 -5.65
C VAL A 12 2.29 -8.62 -7.08
N LYS A 13 2.06 -9.53 -8.02
CA LYS A 13 2.04 -9.20 -9.46
C LYS A 13 0.60 -9.06 -9.89
N ALA A 14 0.28 -8.06 -10.70
CA ALA A 14 -1.05 -7.94 -11.27
C ALA A 14 -1.01 -7.51 -12.74
N LYS A 15 -2.06 -7.87 -13.48
CA LYS A 15 -2.32 -7.38 -14.84
C LYS A 15 -3.78 -7.01 -14.99
N GLN A 16 -4.04 -5.96 -15.75
CA GLN A 16 -5.41 -5.55 -16.09
C GLN A 16 -5.99 -6.47 -17.17
N LEU A 17 -7.25 -6.84 -17.00
CA LEU A 17 -8.03 -7.64 -17.94
C LEU A 17 -8.50 -6.77 -19.12
N ASN A 18 -8.35 -7.26 -20.35
CA ASN A 18 -8.81 -6.60 -21.57
C ASN A 18 -10.17 -7.12 -22.04
N SER A 19 -10.56 -8.29 -21.55
CA SER A 19 -11.80 -9.02 -21.84
C SER A 19 -12.31 -9.63 -20.54
N ASN A 20 -13.53 -10.13 -20.58
CA ASN A 20 -14.06 -10.89 -19.45
C ASN A 20 -13.24 -12.17 -19.28
N LEU A 21 -12.96 -12.54 -18.03
CA LEU A 21 -12.20 -13.73 -17.67
C LEU A 21 -12.94 -14.46 -16.55
N SER A 22 -13.16 -15.76 -16.72
CA SER A 22 -13.70 -16.62 -15.69
C SER A 22 -12.86 -17.88 -15.58
N PHE A 23 -12.50 -18.28 -14.37
CA PHE A 23 -11.75 -19.51 -14.11
C PHE A 23 -12.11 -20.08 -12.74
N ILE A 24 -11.74 -21.34 -12.51
CA ILE A 24 -11.85 -22.01 -11.22
C ILE A 24 -10.42 -22.18 -10.69
N ASP A 25 -10.18 -21.78 -9.45
CA ASP A 25 -8.87 -21.96 -8.82
C ASP A 25 -8.66 -23.41 -8.32
N ALA A 26 -7.45 -23.71 -7.84
CA ALA A 26 -7.12 -25.05 -7.33
C ALA A 26 -7.96 -25.47 -6.10
N LEU A 27 -8.62 -24.52 -5.44
CA LEU A 27 -9.52 -24.75 -4.31
C LEU A 27 -10.99 -24.91 -4.76
N GLY A 28 -11.25 -24.91 -6.06
CA GLY A 28 -12.60 -25.04 -6.60
C GLY A 28 -13.41 -23.74 -6.55
N ARG A 29 -12.80 -22.58 -6.25
CA ARG A 29 -13.52 -21.31 -6.19
C ARG A 29 -13.62 -20.70 -7.58
N HIS A 30 -14.84 -20.27 -7.93
CA HIS A 30 -15.09 -19.59 -9.18
C HIS A 30 -14.71 -18.11 -9.10
N HIS A 31 -13.83 -17.68 -9.99
CA HIS A 31 -13.41 -16.29 -10.16
C HIS A 31 -13.96 -15.78 -11.49
N SER A 32 -14.56 -14.60 -11.47
CA SER A 32 -15.03 -13.93 -12.68
C SER A 32 -14.73 -12.44 -12.63
N GLY A 33 -14.19 -11.90 -13.72
CA GLY A 33 -13.84 -10.50 -13.88
C GLY A 33 -14.24 -9.96 -15.23
N ARG A 34 -14.40 -8.64 -15.31
CA ARG A 34 -14.72 -7.91 -16.53
C ARG A 34 -13.48 -7.20 -17.06
N LYS A 35 -13.58 -6.72 -18.30
CA LYS A 35 -12.59 -5.78 -18.86
C LYS A 35 -12.38 -4.61 -17.89
N GLY A 36 -11.11 -4.36 -17.53
CA GLY A 36 -10.71 -3.30 -16.61
C GLY A 36 -10.39 -3.78 -15.19
N ASP A 37 -10.91 -4.94 -14.77
CA ASP A 37 -10.54 -5.57 -13.50
C ASP A 37 -9.11 -6.11 -13.55
N TYR A 38 -8.57 -6.49 -12.40
CA TYR A 38 -7.19 -6.94 -12.28
C TYR A 38 -7.10 -8.40 -11.88
N LEU A 39 -6.31 -9.17 -12.63
CA LEU A 39 -5.85 -10.48 -12.21
C LEU A 39 -4.60 -10.29 -11.36
N VAL A 40 -4.65 -10.78 -10.12
CA VAL A 40 -3.59 -10.66 -9.11
C VAL A 40 -3.00 -12.04 -8.85
N GLU A 41 -1.69 -12.11 -8.91
CA GLU A 41 -0.87 -13.27 -8.55
C GLU A 41 -0.12 -12.95 -7.25
N SER A 42 -0.41 -13.73 -6.23
CA SER A 42 0.25 -13.66 -4.93
C SER A 42 1.55 -14.47 -4.94
N SER A 43 2.43 -14.26 -3.96
CA SER A 43 3.74 -14.93 -3.90
C SER A 43 3.66 -16.46 -3.71
N ASP A 44 2.52 -16.94 -3.23
CA ASP A 44 2.15 -18.36 -3.09
C ASP A 44 1.67 -18.99 -4.41
N GLY A 45 1.61 -18.22 -5.50
CA GLY A 45 1.12 -18.67 -6.81
C GLY A 45 -0.40 -18.68 -6.93
N ALA A 46 -1.13 -18.20 -5.92
CA ALA A 46 -2.59 -18.09 -5.99
C ALA A 46 -3.00 -16.92 -6.91
N PHE A 47 -4.00 -17.18 -7.75
CA PHE A 47 -4.61 -16.17 -8.61
C PHE A 47 -5.96 -15.73 -8.05
N ASN A 48 -6.21 -14.42 -8.05
CA ASN A 48 -7.49 -13.85 -7.69
C ASN A 48 -7.85 -12.70 -8.63
N ILE A 49 -9.15 -12.47 -8.86
CA ILE A 49 -9.64 -11.30 -9.60
C ILE A 49 -10.10 -10.23 -8.61
N THR A 50 -9.56 -9.02 -8.77
CA THR A 50 -9.95 -7.84 -7.97
C THR A 50 -10.62 -6.79 -8.85
N PRO A 51 -11.80 -6.27 -8.46
CA PRO A 51 -12.45 -5.18 -9.17
C PRO A 51 -11.57 -3.96 -9.30
N ARG A 52 -11.64 -3.27 -10.45
CA ARG A 52 -10.84 -2.07 -10.74
C ARG A 52 -10.82 -1.05 -9.61
N ARG A 53 -12.00 -0.69 -9.09
CA ARG A 53 -12.17 0.34 -8.06
C ARG A 53 -11.39 0.03 -6.78
N ILE A 54 -11.42 -1.23 -6.34
CA ILE A 54 -10.70 -1.67 -5.13
C ILE A 54 -9.21 -1.77 -5.42
N PHE A 55 -8.87 -2.28 -6.61
CA PHE A 55 -7.48 -2.47 -6.98
C PHE A 55 -6.73 -1.13 -7.03
N GLU A 56 -7.28 -0.13 -7.71
CA GLU A 56 -6.66 1.18 -7.85
C GLU A 56 -6.61 1.98 -6.54
N ASP A 57 -7.50 1.68 -5.58
CA ASP A 57 -7.55 2.34 -4.26
C ASP A 57 -6.54 1.74 -3.27
N VAL A 58 -6.39 0.41 -3.28
CA VAL A 58 -5.62 -0.31 -2.25
C VAL A 58 -4.19 -0.66 -2.69
N TYR A 59 -3.95 -0.80 -4.00
CA TYR A 59 -2.68 -1.34 -4.50
C TYR A 59 -1.78 -0.24 -5.06
N VAL A 60 -0.61 -0.09 -4.45
CA VAL A 60 0.38 0.91 -4.89
C VAL A 60 1.30 0.28 -5.91
N ALA A 61 1.38 0.85 -7.11
CA ALA A 61 2.31 0.38 -8.15
C ALA A 61 3.76 0.54 -7.67
N MET A 62 4.51 -0.56 -7.68
CA MET A 62 5.93 -0.52 -7.39
C MET A 62 6.69 -0.44 -8.71
N PRO A 63 7.51 0.61 -8.93
CA PRO A 63 8.45 0.58 -10.04
C PRO A 63 9.39 -0.61 -9.80
N MET A 64 9.43 -1.56 -10.74
CA MET A 64 10.56 -2.48 -10.79
C MET A 64 11.77 -1.61 -11.12
N GLY A 65 12.53 -1.24 -10.09
CA GLY A 65 13.71 -0.43 -10.26
C GLY A 65 14.60 -1.05 -11.32
N GLN A 66 14.91 -0.28 -12.36
CA GLN A 66 16.26 -0.33 -12.90
C GLN A 66 17.20 -0.37 -11.69
N ARG A 67 18.08 -1.37 -11.64
CA ARG A 67 19.18 -1.42 -10.67
C ARG A 67 19.82 -0.04 -10.62
N GLY A 68 19.63 0.68 -9.52
CA GLY A 68 20.25 1.98 -9.26
C GLY A 68 19.55 3.19 -9.88
N ALA A 69 18.45 3.64 -9.27
CA ALA A 69 18.10 5.06 -9.22
C ALA A 69 16.98 5.25 -8.19
N PHE A 70 17.37 5.50 -6.93
CA PHE A 70 16.53 6.27 -6.04
C PHE A 70 16.47 7.69 -6.63
N VAL A 71 15.53 7.93 -7.54
CA VAL A 71 15.29 9.26 -8.11
C VAL A 71 13.96 9.78 -7.60
N GLY A 72 14.07 10.77 -6.71
CA GLY A 72 13.06 11.81 -6.55
C GLY A 72 11.83 11.44 -5.76
N LEU A 73 11.97 11.05 -4.49
CA LEU A 73 11.08 11.69 -3.52
C LEU A 73 11.54 13.14 -3.47
N ALA A 74 10.73 14.06 -3.98
CA ALA A 74 10.88 15.46 -3.64
C ALA A 74 11.08 15.54 -2.13
N GLU A 75 12.20 16.13 -1.72
CA GLU A 75 12.50 16.51 -0.36
C GLU A 75 11.33 17.35 0.14
N THR A 76 10.33 16.70 0.70
CA THR A 76 9.54 17.35 1.74
C THR A 76 10.52 17.42 2.89
N GLU A 77 11.09 18.62 3.01
CA GLU A 77 11.89 19.11 4.12
C GLU A 77 11.77 18.21 5.35
N PRO A 78 12.87 17.73 5.95
CA PRO A 78 12.78 17.05 7.22
C PRO A 78 12.07 18.01 8.17
N VAL A 79 10.80 17.70 8.47
CA VAL A 79 10.04 18.44 9.47
C VAL A 79 10.86 18.31 10.74
N CYS A 80 11.56 19.40 11.07
CA CYS A 80 12.25 19.58 12.32
C CYS A 80 11.19 19.35 13.40
N ARG A 81 11.21 18.15 13.99
CA ARG A 81 10.33 17.82 15.09
C ARG A 81 10.65 18.85 16.16
N LYS A 82 9.73 19.78 16.40
CA LYS A 82 9.88 20.69 17.55
C LYS A 82 10.07 19.82 18.77
N ALA A 83 11.11 20.13 19.54
CA ALA A 83 11.39 19.42 20.78
C ALA A 83 10.11 19.35 21.62
N PRO A 84 9.82 18.19 22.25
CA PRO A 84 8.69 18.09 23.16
C PRO A 84 8.80 19.20 24.20
N GLN A 85 7.65 19.81 24.55
CA GLN A 85 7.67 20.89 25.53
C GLN A 85 8.35 20.41 26.81
N PRO A 86 9.34 21.14 27.34
CA PRO A 86 9.93 20.79 28.61
C PRO A 86 8.82 20.80 29.67
N TYR A 87 8.86 19.78 30.52
CA TYR A 87 8.01 19.64 31.68
C TYR A 87 7.95 20.98 32.44
N ARG A 88 6.75 21.55 32.59
CA ARG A 88 6.55 22.67 33.48
C ARG A 88 6.49 22.14 34.90
N GLU A 89 7.54 22.41 35.67
CA GLU A 89 7.46 22.36 37.13
C GLU A 89 6.27 23.19 37.57
N ARG A 90 5.27 22.50 38.12
CA ARG A 90 4.14 23.12 38.78
C ARG A 90 4.72 23.79 40.03
N ARG A 91 5.08 25.07 39.92
CA ARG A 91 5.49 25.91 41.06
C ARG A 91 4.44 25.72 42.15
N GLY A 92 4.80 24.98 43.19
CA GLY A 92 4.02 24.90 44.42
C GLY A 92 4.02 26.29 45.02
N THR A 93 2.93 27.02 44.82
CA THR A 93 2.61 28.17 45.65
C THR A 93 2.48 27.64 47.07
N GLY A 94 3.49 27.95 47.89
CA GLY A 94 3.46 27.72 49.32
C GLY A 94 2.19 28.33 49.89
N LEU A 95 1.29 27.47 50.37
CA LEU A 95 0.28 27.88 51.32
C LEU A 95 1.00 28.03 52.66
N GLN A 96 1.27 29.28 53.01
CA GLN A 96 1.61 29.71 54.35
C GLN A 96 0.45 29.34 55.27
N LEU A 97 0.71 28.46 56.24
CA LEU A 97 -0.19 28.18 57.36
C LEU A 97 0.55 28.56 58.65
N MET A 98 0.04 29.64 59.26
CA MET A 98 0.19 30.17 60.63
C MET A 98 1.59 30.26 61.24
#